data_AF-C2CIJ0-F1
#
_entry.id   AF-C2CIJ0-F1
#
_cell.length_a   1.000
_cell.length_b   1.000
_cell.length_c   1.000
_cell.angle_alpha   90.00
_cell.angle_beta   90.00
_cell.angle_gamma   90.00
#
_symmetry.space_group_name_H-M   'P 1'
#
loop_
_entity.id
_entity.type
_entity.pdbx_description
1 polymer ?
#
loop_
_entity_poly.entity_id
_entity_poly.type
_entity_poly.pdbx_seq_one_letter_code
_entity_poly.pdbx_strand_id
1 'polypeptide(L)'
;MENLQRIVQESVPGKQITLLHLISSPDPSVNEKIGLDKGNAIGIMTLTPTESSIIAADVAAKAASVEVCFIDRFNGCVLLQGDNESVKQSLQAVKDTFESMLKFTSCSVTMS
;
A
#
# COMPACT_ATOMS: atom_id res chain seq x y z
N MET A 1 -9.74 3.59 45.88
CA MET A 1 -8.73 3.57 44.81
C MET A 1 -8.91 2.26 44.06
N GLU A 2 -9.33 2.30 42.80
CA GLU A 2 -9.40 1.09 41.98
C GLU A 2 -8.00 0.50 41.80
N ASN A 3 -7.87 -0.81 42.03
CA ASN A 3 -6.62 -1.54 41.89
C ASN A 3 -6.35 -1.77 40.40
N LEU A 4 -5.62 -0.87 39.75
CA LEU A 4 -5.20 -1.02 38.36
C LEU A 4 -4.20 -2.19 38.23
N GLN A 5 -4.57 -3.20 37.45
CA GLN A 5 -3.75 -4.38 37.22
C GLN A 5 -2.65 -4.06 36.20
N ARG A 6 -1.38 -4.23 36.58
CA ARG A 6 -0.23 -4.00 35.70
C ARG A 6 0.06 -5.25 34.86
N ILE A 7 0.18 -5.09 33.55
CA ILE A 7 0.55 -6.14 32.60
C ILE A 7 1.78 -5.67 31.81
N VAL A 8 2.72 -6.59 31.55
CA VAL A 8 3.82 -6.36 30.60
C VAL A 8 3.39 -6.92 29.25
N GLN A 9 3.48 -6.11 28.20
CA GLN A 9 3.12 -6.50 26.85
C GLN A 9 4.28 -6.22 25.91
N GLU A 10 4.79 -7.27 25.28
CA GLU A 10 5.72 -7.17 24.18
C GLU A 10 4.92 -7.02 22.88
N SER A 11 5.12 -5.91 22.19
CA SER A 11 4.44 -5.63 20.93
C SER A 11 5.37 -5.94 19.76
N VAL A 12 4.86 -6.69 18.79
CA VAL A 12 5.55 -7.01 17.54
C VAL A 12 4.66 -6.65 16.35
N PRO A 13 5.22 -6.22 15.22
CA PRO A 13 4.42 -5.94 14.04
C PRO A 13 3.84 -7.23 13.46
N GLY A 14 2.56 -7.20 13.11
CA GLY A 14 1.95 -8.24 12.29
C GLY A 14 2.46 -8.18 10.84
N LYS A 15 2.12 -9.20 10.04
CA LYS A 15 2.35 -9.22 8.60
C LYS A 15 1.02 -9.02 7.87
N GLN A 16 0.72 -7.78 7.51
CA GLN A 16 -0.57 -7.42 6.95
C GLN A 16 -0.49 -6.32 5.90
N ILE A 17 -1.31 -6.44 4.86
CA ILE A 17 -1.66 -5.32 3.97
C ILE A 17 -3.05 -4.84 4.38
N THR A 18 -3.13 -3.61 4.89
CA THR A 18 -4.36 -3.02 5.42
C THR A 18 -5.13 -2.21 4.39
N LEU A 19 -4.45 -1.71 3.35
CA LEU A 19 -5.06 -0.95 2.27
C LEU A 19 -4.42 -1.36 0.95
N LEU A 20 -5.27 -1.64 -0.04
CA LEU A 20 -4.96 -1.80 -1.45
C LEU A 20 -6.05 -1.08 -2.23
N HIS A 21 -5.79 0.16 -2.63
CA HIS A 21 -6.81 1.02 -3.20
C HIS A 21 -6.36 1.67 -4.49
N LEU A 22 -7.23 1.65 -5.50
CA LEU A 22 -7.07 2.38 -6.74
C LEU A 22 -8.00 3.59 -6.73
N ILE A 23 -7.48 4.77 -7.05
CA ILE A 23 -8.26 5.97 -7.35
C ILE A 23 -8.21 6.18 -8.86
N SER A 24 -9.34 5.99 -9.54
CA SER A 24 -9.38 5.86 -11.01
C SER A 24 -9.18 7.18 -11.73
N SER A 25 -9.74 8.23 -11.14
CA SER A 25 -9.72 9.60 -11.66
C SER A 25 -9.59 10.57 -10.48
N PRO A 26 -8.39 10.68 -9.88
CA PRO A 26 -8.19 11.53 -8.72
C PRO A 26 -8.49 12.99 -9.05
N ASP A 27 -9.15 13.69 -8.13
CA ASP A 27 -9.39 15.11 -8.25
C ASP A 27 -8.04 15.84 -8.43
N PRO A 28 -7.94 16.81 -9.36
CA PRO A 28 -6.69 17.54 -9.60
C PRO A 28 -6.06 18.17 -8.34
N SER A 29 -6.88 18.59 -7.37
CA SER A 29 -6.42 19.15 -6.09
C SER A 29 -5.81 18.09 -5.16
N VAL A 30 -6.19 16.81 -5.31
CA VAL A 30 -5.56 15.70 -4.61
C VAL A 30 -4.17 15.50 -5.17
N ASN A 31 -4.03 15.33 -6.50
CA ASN A 31 -2.74 15.14 -7.18
C ASN A 31 -1.71 16.21 -6.77
N GLU A 32 -2.12 17.48 -6.76
CA GLU A 32 -1.26 18.60 -6.37
C GLU A 32 -0.76 18.49 -4.91
N LYS A 33 -1.64 18.09 -3.98
CA LYS A 33 -1.28 17.97 -2.55
C LYS A 33 -0.32 16.83 -2.26
N ILE A 34 -0.35 15.77 -3.06
CA ILE A 34 0.54 14.61 -2.91
C ILE A 34 1.73 14.65 -3.88
N GLY A 35 1.84 15.69 -4.71
CA GLY A 35 2.96 15.90 -5.63
C GLY A 35 2.98 14.95 -6.83
N LEU A 36 1.81 14.52 -7.32
CA LEU A 36 1.67 13.62 -8.47
C LEU A 36 1.16 14.34 -9.73
N ASP A 37 1.41 13.73 -10.88
CA ASP A 37 0.94 14.26 -12.17
C ASP A 37 -0.58 14.20 -12.30
N LYS A 38 -1.16 15.08 -13.12
CA LYS A 38 -2.61 15.10 -13.35
C LYS A 38 -3.00 14.06 -14.40
N GLY A 39 -4.15 13.41 -14.20
CA GLY A 39 -4.84 12.60 -15.22
C GLY A 39 -4.57 11.09 -15.20
N ASN A 40 -3.64 10.63 -14.37
CA ASN A 40 -3.40 9.19 -14.16
C ASN A 40 -4.10 8.67 -12.90
N ALA A 41 -4.38 7.37 -12.88
CA ALA A 41 -4.90 6.70 -11.69
C ALA A 41 -3.81 6.58 -10.62
N ILE A 42 -4.22 6.50 -9.35
CA ILE A 42 -3.31 6.35 -8.21
C ILE A 42 -3.54 4.99 -7.54
N GLY A 43 -2.46 4.25 -7.31
CA GLY A 43 -2.46 3.10 -6.41
C GLY A 43 -1.96 3.49 -5.02
N ILE A 44 -2.69 3.13 -3.97
CA ILE A 44 -2.33 3.39 -2.58
C ILE A 44 -2.24 2.06 -1.83
N MET A 45 -1.13 1.85 -1.14
CA MET A 45 -0.91 0.67 -0.31
C MET A 45 -0.51 1.07 1.11
N THR A 46 -1.01 0.34 2.10
CA THR A 46 -0.55 0.43 3.49
C THR A 46 -0.17 -0.96 4.01
N LEU A 47 1.06 -1.09 4.49
CA LEU A 47 1.65 -2.37 4.87
C LEU A 47 2.29 -2.34 6.26
N THR A 48 2.16 -3.46 6.96
CA THR A 48 2.84 -3.76 8.22
C THR A 48 3.57 -5.10 8.08
N PRO A 49 4.87 -5.21 8.44
CA PRO A 49 5.76 -4.15 8.90
C PRO A 49 6.10 -3.14 7.81
N THR A 50 6.50 -1.93 8.19
CA THR A 50 6.61 -0.78 7.27
C THR A 50 7.71 -0.93 6.24
N GLU A 51 8.76 -1.70 6.54
CA GLU A 51 9.86 -2.01 5.62
C GLU A 51 9.40 -2.84 4.40
N SER A 52 8.27 -3.53 4.52
CA SER A 52 7.70 -4.30 3.42
C SER A 52 7.20 -3.42 2.25
N SER A 53 7.04 -2.12 2.48
CA SER A 53 6.77 -1.11 1.42
C SER A 53 7.79 -1.15 0.28
N ILE A 54 9.06 -1.41 0.58
CA ILE A 54 10.13 -1.50 -0.43
C ILE A 54 9.88 -2.70 -1.36
N ILE A 55 9.46 -3.83 -0.78
CA ILE A 55 9.17 -5.06 -1.53
C ILE A 55 7.90 -4.87 -2.36
N ALA A 56 6.87 -4.24 -1.81
CA ALA A 56 5.62 -3.95 -2.52
C ALA A 56 5.86 -3.07 -3.74
N ALA A 57 6.68 -2.03 -3.60
CA ALA A 57 7.06 -1.15 -4.70
C ALA A 57 7.81 -1.91 -5.82
N ASP A 58 8.79 -2.75 -5.48
CA ASP A 58 9.54 -3.55 -6.46
C ASP A 58 8.64 -4.55 -7.21
N VAL A 59 7.73 -5.23 -6.50
CA VAL A 59 6.76 -6.14 -7.11
C VAL A 59 5.81 -5.37 -8.04
N ALA A 60 5.27 -4.23 -7.58
CA ALA A 60 4.34 -3.42 -8.34
C ALA A 60 4.95 -2.92 -9.67
N ALA A 61 6.18 -2.40 -9.61
CA ALA A 61 6.88 -1.85 -10.78
C ALA A 61 7.25 -2.93 -11.83
N LYS A 62 7.41 -4.18 -11.39
CA LYS A 62 7.68 -5.32 -12.29
C LYS A 62 6.41 -5.94 -12.87
N ALA A 63 5.25 -5.71 -12.24
CA ALA A 63 3.99 -6.34 -12.62
C ALA A 63 3.31 -5.66 -13.81
N ALA A 64 3.36 -4.33 -13.90
CA ALA A 64 2.72 -3.56 -14.96
C ALA A 64 3.43 -2.22 -15.18
N SER A 65 2.99 -1.46 -16.19
CA SER A 65 3.56 -0.16 -16.56
C SER A 65 3.10 0.95 -15.59
N VAL A 66 3.62 0.92 -14.36
CA VAL A 66 3.36 1.94 -13.32
C VAL A 66 4.65 2.63 -12.89
N GLU A 67 4.53 3.88 -12.48
CA GLU A 67 5.58 4.61 -11.79
C GLU A 67 5.42 4.47 -10.27
N VAL A 68 6.53 4.23 -9.56
CA VAL A 68 6.56 4.28 -8.10
C VAL A 68 6.89 5.70 -7.67
N CYS A 69 5.86 6.45 -7.29
CA CYS A 69 6.02 7.88 -7.00
C CYS A 69 6.51 8.13 -5.58
N PHE A 70 6.18 7.24 -4.64
CA PHE A 70 6.56 7.40 -3.23
C PHE A 70 6.66 6.06 -2.51
N ILE A 71 7.70 5.90 -1.69
CA ILE A 71 7.88 4.78 -0.78
C ILE A 71 8.19 5.34 0.61
N ASP A 72 7.30 5.11 1.57
CA ASP A 72 7.50 5.43 2.97
C ASP A 72 7.74 4.17 3.78
N ARG A 73 9.02 3.87 4.03
CA ARG A 73 9.44 2.73 4.86
C ARG A 73 9.27 2.95 6.37
N PHE A 74 8.88 4.15 6.80
CA PHE A 74 8.63 4.47 8.21
C PHE A 74 7.16 4.34 8.57
N ASN A 75 6.26 4.63 7.63
CA ASN A 75 4.81 4.51 7.82
C ASN A 75 4.17 3.37 7.00
N GLY A 76 4.95 2.68 6.15
CA GLY A 76 4.48 1.54 5.36
C GLY A 76 3.57 1.93 4.21
N CYS A 77 3.75 3.13 3.63
CA CYS A 77 2.92 3.64 2.54
C CYS A 77 3.65 3.55 1.21
N VAL A 78 2.94 3.16 0.14
CA VAL A 78 3.45 3.23 -1.23
C VAL A 78 2.40 3.86 -2.12
N LEU A 79 2.84 4.81 -2.96
CA LEU A 79 2.02 5.43 -4.00
C LEU A 79 2.53 5.03 -5.38
N LEU A 80 1.61 4.57 -6.22
CA LEU A 80 1.83 4.27 -7.63
C LEU A 80 1.03 5.21 -8.51
N GLN A 81 1.51 5.45 -9.72
CA GLN A 81 0.79 6.20 -10.74
C GLN A 81 0.86 5.48 -12.09
N GLY A 82 -0.24 5.49 -12.84
CA GLY A 82 -0.32 4.86 -14.17
C GLY A 82 -1.74 4.88 -14.73
N ASP A 83 -1.98 4.12 -15.81
CA ASP A 83 -3.34 3.88 -16.26
C ASP A 83 -4.09 2.95 -15.29
N ASN A 84 -5.42 2.99 -15.36
CA ASN A 84 -6.31 2.24 -14.47
C ASN A 84 -6.02 0.73 -14.44
N GLU A 85 -5.75 0.14 -15.60
CA GLU A 85 -5.54 -1.31 -15.70
C GLU A 85 -4.16 -1.68 -15.14
N SER A 86 -3.12 -0.93 -15.50
CA SER A 86 -1.77 -1.13 -14.96
C SER A 86 -1.73 -1.00 -13.44
N VAL A 87 -2.35 0.03 -12.86
CA VAL A 87 -2.39 0.20 -11.40
C VAL A 87 -3.13 -0.96 -10.73
N LYS A 88 -4.27 -1.38 -11.27
CA LYS A 88 -5.06 -2.49 -10.72
C LYS A 88 -4.27 -3.80 -10.77
N GLN A 89 -3.59 -4.07 -11.88
CA GLN A 89 -2.74 -5.26 -12.05
C GLN A 89 -1.56 -5.25 -11.06
N SER A 90 -0.90 -4.11 -10.88
CA SER A 90 0.17 -3.97 -9.89
C SER A 90 -0.32 -4.21 -8.46
N LEU A 91 -1.47 -3.65 -8.07
CA LEU A 91 -2.05 -3.89 -6.73
C LEU A 91 -2.40 -5.36 -6.51
N GLN A 92 -2.96 -6.04 -7.52
CA GLN A 92 -3.28 -7.46 -7.45
C GLN A 92 -2.02 -8.33 -7.36
N ALA A 93 -0.98 -8.03 -8.15
CA ALA A 93 0.29 -8.75 -8.10
C ALA A 93 1.00 -8.61 -6.74
N VAL A 94 0.94 -7.42 -6.12
CA VAL A 94 1.43 -7.21 -4.76
C VAL A 94 0.66 -8.08 -3.77
N LYS A 95 -0.68 -8.05 -3.82
CA LYS A 95 -1.54 -8.88 -2.97
C LYS A 95 -1.14 -10.36 -3.05
N ASP A 96 -1.12 -10.89 -4.26
CA ASP A 96 -0.89 -12.31 -4.51
C ASP A 96 0.52 -12.73 -4.09
N THR A 97 1.54 -11.90 -4.35
CA THR A 97 2.92 -12.16 -3.94
C THR A 97 3.04 -12.18 -2.41
N PHE A 98 2.43 -11.22 -1.73
CA PHE A 98 2.53 -11.10 -0.29
C PHE A 98 1.77 -12.22 0.44
N GLU A 99 0.61 -12.63 -0.06
CA GLU A 99 -0.13 -13.77 0.47
C GLU A 99 0.58 -15.10 0.21
N SER A 100 1.02 -15.33 -1.03
CA SER A 100 1.57 -16.64 -1.43
C SER A 100 3.00 -16.86 -0.97
N MET A 101 3.87 -15.84 -1.06
CA MET A 101 5.30 -15.96 -0.76
C MET A 101 5.61 -15.57 0.68
N LEU A 102 5.15 -14.39 1.11
CA LEU A 102 5.50 -13.82 2.42
C LEU A 102 4.52 -14.19 3.54
N LYS A 103 3.39 -14.81 3.19
CA LYS A 103 2.32 -15.23 4.10
C LYS A 103 1.76 -14.06 4.92
N PHE A 104 1.45 -12.96 4.24
CA PHE A 104 0.73 -11.82 4.81
C PHE A 104 -0.77 -12.09 4.82
N THR A 105 -1.48 -11.50 5.79
CA THR A 105 -2.92 -11.27 5.68
C THR A 105 -3.15 -10.05 4.80
N SER A 106 -4.13 -10.06 3.89
CA SER A 106 -4.37 -8.91 3.02
C SER A 106 -5.86 -8.55 2.91
N CYS A 107 -6.14 -7.26 2.70
CA CYS A 107 -7.47 -6.82 2.27
C CYS A 107 -7.68 -7.06 0.77
N SER A 108 -8.92 -6.98 0.31
CA SER A 108 -9.22 -6.97 -1.12
C SER A 108 -8.70 -5.69 -1.78
N VAL A 109 -8.39 -5.76 -3.07
CA VAL A 109 -8.19 -4.57 -3.90
C VAL A 109 -9.53 -3.85 -4.03
N THR A 110 -9.53 -2.56 -3.72
CA THR A 110 -10.72 -1.67 -3.77
C THR A 110 -10.49 -0.54 -4.76
N MET A 111 -11.56 0.12 -5.18
CA MET A 111 -11.49 1.14 -6.23
C MET A 111 -12.48 2.28 -5.97
N SER A 112 -12.09 3.51 -6.29
CA SER A 112 -12.94 4.70 -6.36
C SER A 112 -12.81 5.46 -7.68
#